data_AF-A0A9P1IC93-F1
#
_entry.id   AF-A0A9P1IC93-F1
#
_cell.length_a   1.000
_cell.length_b   1.000
_cell.length_c   1.000
_cell.angle_alpha   90.00
_cell.angle_beta   90.00
_cell.angle_gamma   90.00
#
_symmetry.space_group_name_H-M   'P 1'
#
loop_
_entity.id
_entity.type
_entity.pdbx_description
1 polymer ?
#
loop_
_entity_poly.entity_id
_entity_poly.type
_entity_poly.pdbx_seq_one_letter_code
_entity_poly.pdbx_strand_id
1 'polypeptide(L)'
;MEEAAPVYVVLAGAGDHADSPKVIYNSVKDVAKFVNSPEGKKINARFRKFGTPREAQNFLDSGPCFSACEEKEKENVAVPSEPVSPFSGVNRIQMNELKKYIDKGDMENFMRLVETNPRFLVNTGGDVASIVMEGFRYNALHLAAKAGQAEIVAKVLNLCNCLKFLTRLYGTSEEDVLQRRDFIISSYLNTPDKGNFDTPLHFATKFGKLNVVKELAKYQLLDKTAKNKSGKTALEVACERYNENDKQEVLREIQLTLQGIYVNLTRTHENTRPSLRISTTSQIDSDILKICASAGPFLSYDLAEEFAKKWQISGKEIKLLDFEKGWEKVGRVLAGNECENRVGWAETWRFLGENDGLVNLETENGLRIVEEFLSKRKTLLRQVNKFQK
;
A
#
# COMPACT_ATOMS: atom_id res chain seq x y z
N MET A 1 33.48 -28.33 -29.71
CA MET A 1 33.44 -28.79 -28.30
C MET A 1 32.09 -29.47 -28.14
N GLU A 2 32.07 -30.79 -27.96
CA GLU A 2 30.83 -31.52 -27.66
C GLU A 2 30.30 -31.03 -26.30
N GLU A 3 29.09 -30.46 -26.27
CA GLU A 3 28.37 -30.23 -25.02
C GLU A 3 28.09 -31.59 -24.39
N ALA A 4 28.73 -31.89 -23.26
CA ALA A 4 28.46 -33.10 -22.51
C ALA A 4 26.99 -33.15 -22.09
N ALA A 5 26.32 -34.28 -22.32
CA ALA A 5 24.93 -34.46 -21.95
C ALA A 5 24.77 -34.32 -20.41
N PRO A 6 23.78 -33.56 -19.94
CA PRO A 6 23.61 -33.31 -18.51
C PRO A 6 23.17 -34.58 -17.76
N VAL A 7 23.70 -34.76 -16.56
CA VAL A 7 23.38 -35.89 -15.68
C VAL A 7 22.67 -35.43 -14.41
N TYR A 8 22.00 -36.36 -13.72
CA TYR A 8 21.13 -36.05 -12.59
C TYR A 8 21.40 -36.99 -11.41
N VAL A 9 21.35 -36.47 -10.19
CA VAL A 9 21.54 -37.25 -8.95
C VAL A 9 20.36 -37.03 -8.03
N VAL A 10 19.90 -38.09 -7.35
CA VAL A 10 18.79 -38.05 -6.40
C VAL A 10 19.29 -37.77 -4.98
N LEU A 11 18.55 -36.96 -4.24
CA LEU A 11 18.83 -36.51 -2.88
C LEU A 11 17.61 -36.78 -1.99
N ALA A 12 17.82 -37.29 -0.78
CA ALA A 12 16.78 -37.40 0.24
C ALA A 12 16.41 -36.01 0.78
N GLY A 13 15.12 -35.77 1.06
CA GLY A 13 14.59 -34.43 1.32
C GLY A 13 14.86 -33.86 2.72
N ALA A 14 15.53 -34.59 3.60
CA ALA A 14 15.64 -34.24 5.02
C ALA A 14 17.09 -34.13 5.50
N GLY A 15 17.93 -33.30 4.86
CA GLY A 15 19.26 -32.89 5.37
C GLY A 15 20.34 -33.99 5.50
N ASP A 16 19.95 -35.26 5.61
CA ASP A 16 20.83 -36.41 5.68
C ASP A 16 21.13 -36.89 4.26
N HIS A 17 22.26 -36.41 3.74
CA HIS A 17 22.84 -36.89 2.49
C HIS A 17 23.30 -38.36 2.58
N ALA A 18 23.35 -38.94 3.77
CA ALA A 18 23.73 -40.34 4.01
C ALA A 18 22.73 -41.34 3.43
N ASP A 19 21.43 -41.01 3.42
CA ASP A 19 20.35 -41.88 2.91
C ASP A 19 20.03 -41.62 1.42
N SER A 20 20.84 -40.80 0.74
CA SER A 20 20.61 -40.49 -0.67
C SER A 20 21.10 -41.63 -1.58
N PRO A 21 20.30 -42.07 -2.58
CA PRO A 21 20.74 -43.05 -3.56
C PRO A 21 21.96 -42.53 -4.35
N LYS A 22 23.08 -43.25 -4.30
CA LYS A 22 24.32 -42.91 -5.03
C LYS A 22 24.25 -43.33 -6.51
N VAL A 23 23.16 -42.98 -7.18
CA VAL A 23 22.88 -43.35 -8.56
C VAL A 23 22.86 -42.10 -9.43
N ILE A 24 23.62 -42.13 -10.53
CA ILE A 24 23.65 -41.08 -11.55
C ILE A 24 22.72 -41.47 -12.69
N TYR A 25 21.82 -40.56 -13.07
CA TYR A 25 20.88 -40.72 -14.16
C TYR A 25 21.29 -39.86 -15.36
N ASN A 26 21.23 -40.44 -16.56
CA ASN A 26 21.61 -39.74 -17.80
C ASN A 26 20.41 -39.06 -18.50
N SER A 27 19.22 -39.11 -17.89
CA SER A 27 17.97 -38.61 -18.47
C SER A 27 17.01 -38.11 -17.40
N VAL A 28 16.38 -36.96 -17.67
CA VAL A 28 15.33 -36.38 -16.80
C VAL A 28 14.15 -37.33 -16.64
N LYS A 29 13.82 -38.11 -17.69
CA LYS A 29 12.68 -39.04 -17.64
C LYS A 29 12.91 -40.16 -16.62
N ASP A 30 14.14 -40.63 -16.49
CA ASP A 30 14.45 -41.77 -15.63
C ASP A 30 14.62 -41.35 -14.17
N VAL A 31 15.21 -40.19 -13.91
CA VAL A 31 15.27 -39.63 -12.55
C VAL A 31 13.87 -39.24 -12.04
N ALA A 32 13.00 -38.72 -12.92
CA ALA A 32 11.62 -38.39 -12.57
C ALA A 32 10.76 -39.64 -12.29
N LYS A 33 11.01 -40.77 -12.97
CA LYS A 33 10.36 -42.05 -12.64
C LYS A 33 10.73 -42.53 -11.24
N PHE A 34 12.00 -42.40 -10.85
CA PHE A 34 12.47 -42.77 -9.53
C PHE A 34 11.88 -41.87 -8.43
N VAL A 35 11.91 -40.55 -8.61
CA VAL A 35 11.36 -39.60 -7.63
C VAL A 35 9.86 -39.83 -7.39
N ASN A 36 9.13 -40.22 -8.43
CA ASN A 36 7.69 -40.51 -8.33
C ASN A 36 7.36 -41.95 -7.90
N SER A 37 8.37 -42.81 -7.71
CA SER A 37 8.18 -44.18 -7.25
C SER A 37 7.79 -44.23 -5.76
N PRO A 38 7.25 -45.35 -5.26
CA PRO A 38 6.98 -45.53 -3.84
C PRO A 38 8.23 -45.34 -2.96
N GLU A 39 9.40 -45.72 -3.49
CA GLU A 39 10.70 -45.60 -2.83
C GLU A 39 11.15 -44.13 -2.77
N GLY A 40 11.02 -43.39 -3.88
CA GLY A 40 11.34 -41.97 -3.94
C GLY A 40 10.46 -41.12 -3.01
N LYS A 41 9.17 -41.44 -2.93
CA LYS A 41 8.24 -40.75 -2.00
C LYS A 41 8.56 -41.03 -0.53
N LYS A 42 9.05 -42.24 -0.20
CA LYS A 42 9.42 -42.64 1.16
C LYS A 42 10.57 -41.80 1.71
N ILE A 43 11.54 -41.42 0.87
CA ILE A 43 12.70 -40.60 1.24
C ILE A 43 12.54 -39.10 0.90
N ASN A 44 11.35 -38.68 0.48
CA ASN A 44 11.08 -37.33 -0.03
C ASN A 44 12.12 -36.90 -1.09
N ALA A 45 12.33 -37.77 -2.08
CA ALA A 45 13.38 -37.66 -3.08
C ALA A 45 13.26 -36.36 -3.90
N ARG A 46 14.39 -35.66 -4.05
CA ARG A 46 14.59 -34.54 -4.98
C ARG A 46 15.74 -34.89 -5.92
N PHE A 47 15.92 -34.16 -7.02
CA PHE A 47 17.06 -34.40 -7.90
C PHE A 47 17.77 -33.12 -8.31
N ARG A 48 19.08 -33.20 -8.50
CA ARG A 48 19.96 -32.10 -8.91
C ARG A 48 20.60 -32.41 -10.26
N LYS A 49 20.74 -31.39 -11.12
CA LYS A 49 21.38 -31.47 -12.44
C LYS A 49 22.85 -31.10 -12.36
N PHE A 50 23.71 -31.83 -13.06
CA PHE A 50 25.14 -31.59 -13.22
C PHE A 50 25.52 -31.50 -14.69
N GLY A 51 26.60 -30.77 -15.00
CA GLY A 51 27.09 -30.61 -16.36
C GLY A 51 27.88 -31.82 -16.85
N THR A 52 28.59 -32.51 -15.95
CA THR A 52 29.39 -33.70 -16.29
C THR A 52 29.19 -34.84 -15.29
N PRO A 53 29.35 -36.12 -15.72
CA PRO A 53 29.36 -37.27 -14.82
C PRO A 53 30.40 -37.17 -13.69
N ARG A 54 31.54 -36.52 -13.98
CA ARG A 54 32.63 -36.35 -13.01
C ARG A 54 32.24 -35.38 -11.88
N GLU A 55 31.52 -34.31 -12.19
CA GLU A 55 30.97 -33.39 -11.17
C GLU A 55 29.93 -34.08 -10.28
N ALA A 56 29.04 -34.88 -10.87
CA ALA A 56 28.02 -35.64 -10.15
C ALA A 56 28.67 -36.69 -9.21
N GLN A 57 29.72 -37.37 -9.68
CA GLN A 57 30.45 -38.34 -8.87
C GLN A 57 31.23 -37.68 -7.73
N ASN A 58 31.93 -36.59 -8.00
CA ASN A 58 32.60 -35.80 -6.95
C ASN A 58 31.62 -35.33 -5.87
N PHE A 59 30.41 -34.94 -6.27
CA PHE A 59 29.34 -34.55 -5.34
C PHE A 59 28.82 -35.73 -4.49
N LEU A 60 28.79 -36.95 -5.02
CA LEU A 60 28.42 -38.15 -4.28
C LEU A 60 29.53 -38.65 -3.33
N ASP A 61 30.78 -38.40 -3.68
CA ASP A 61 31.96 -38.84 -2.91
C ASP A 61 32.33 -37.86 -1.78
N SER A 62 31.99 -36.58 -1.92
CA SER A 62 32.32 -35.50 -0.97
C SER A 62 31.29 -35.31 0.15
N GLY A 63 30.83 -36.41 0.78
CA GLY A 63 29.92 -36.36 1.94
C GLY A 63 30.26 -35.26 2.96
N PRO A 64 29.26 -34.78 3.73
CA PRO A 64 28.94 -33.36 3.92
C PRO A 64 30.14 -32.54 4.43
N CYS A 65 31.00 -32.08 3.52
CA CYS A 65 32.00 -31.07 3.81
C CYS A 65 32.43 -30.38 2.51
N PHE A 66 31.62 -29.44 2.04
CA PHE A 66 32.11 -28.22 1.39
C PHE A 66 30.97 -27.18 1.34
N SER A 67 31.03 -26.26 2.32
CA SER A 67 30.44 -24.92 2.22
C SER A 67 31.32 -24.04 1.33
N ALA A 68 30.67 -23.21 0.50
CA ALA A 68 31.04 -21.85 0.09
C ALA A 68 32.50 -21.50 -0.28
N CYS A 69 32.68 -21.02 -1.51
CA CYS A 69 33.49 -19.83 -1.84
C CYS A 69 32.65 -19.08 -2.91
N GLU A 70 32.27 -17.82 -2.84
CA GLU A 70 32.80 -16.65 -2.14
C GLU A 70 31.63 -15.74 -1.72
N GLU A 71 31.40 -15.53 -0.42
CA GLU A 71 30.82 -14.28 0.10
C GLU A 71 31.52 -13.99 1.43
N LYS A 72 32.12 -12.80 1.51
CA LYS A 72 32.95 -12.38 2.64
C LYS A 72 32.11 -12.26 3.92
N GLU A 73 32.68 -12.79 4.98
CA GLU A 73 32.21 -12.81 6.36
C GLU A 73 31.80 -11.43 6.89
N LYS A 74 30.58 -11.35 7.44
CA LYS A 74 30.30 -10.58 8.65
C LYS A 74 29.47 -11.44 9.60
N GLU A 75 30.09 -11.75 10.73
CA GLU A 75 29.59 -12.15 12.05
C GLU A 75 28.20 -12.81 12.15
N ASN A 76 28.22 -14.01 12.77
CA ASN A 76 27.07 -14.80 13.21
C ASN A 76 25.95 -13.96 13.83
N VAL A 77 24.88 -13.74 13.06
CA VAL A 77 23.53 -13.52 13.56
C VAL A 77 22.71 -14.71 13.07
N ALA A 78 22.01 -15.38 13.98
CA ALA A 78 21.12 -16.49 13.65
C ALA A 78 20.18 -16.08 12.51
N VAL A 79 20.30 -16.76 11.36
CA VAL A 79 19.39 -16.55 10.23
C VAL A 79 18.00 -16.99 10.68
N PRO A 80 16.98 -16.11 10.69
CA PRO A 80 15.63 -16.53 11.01
C PRO A 80 15.15 -17.47 9.91
N SER A 81 14.79 -18.70 10.25
CA SER A 81 14.02 -19.57 9.36
C SER A 81 12.74 -18.83 8.93
N GLU A 82 12.44 -18.77 7.62
CA GLU A 82 11.21 -18.17 7.12
C GLU A 82 9.99 -18.77 7.85
N PRO A 83 9.07 -17.94 8.37
CA PRO A 83 7.92 -18.43 9.11
C PRO A 83 7.01 -19.26 8.20
N VAL A 84 6.82 -20.52 8.56
CA VAL A 84 5.89 -21.42 7.86
C VAL A 84 4.48 -20.99 8.21
N SER A 85 3.85 -20.23 7.31
CA SER A 85 2.47 -19.78 7.47
C SER A 85 1.52 -20.97 7.79
N PRO A 86 0.61 -20.84 8.77
CA PRO A 86 -0.36 -21.88 9.12
C PRO A 86 -1.40 -22.13 8.01
N PHE A 87 -1.43 -21.31 6.96
CA PHE A 87 -2.39 -21.43 5.86
C PHE A 87 -1.78 -22.14 4.65
N SER A 88 -2.54 -23.05 4.06
CA SER A 88 -2.17 -23.67 2.77
C SER A 88 -2.16 -22.62 1.66
N GLY A 89 -1.31 -22.84 0.65
CA GLY A 89 -1.30 -22.02 -0.56
C GLY A 89 -2.67 -22.00 -1.25
N VAL A 90 -2.99 -20.89 -1.91
CA VAL A 90 -4.23 -20.72 -2.67
C VAL A 90 -4.02 -21.21 -4.09
N ASN A 91 -4.92 -22.06 -4.58
CA ASN A 91 -4.82 -22.57 -5.95
C ASN A 91 -5.44 -21.60 -6.98
N ARG A 92 -5.18 -21.85 -8.27
CA ARG A 92 -5.66 -21.00 -9.37
C ARG A 92 -7.18 -20.90 -9.47
N ILE A 93 -7.91 -21.96 -9.13
CA ILE A 93 -9.39 -21.96 -9.18
C ILE A 93 -9.93 -20.98 -8.14
N GLN A 94 -9.42 -21.08 -6.91
CA GLN A 94 -9.74 -20.17 -5.82
C GLN A 94 -9.36 -18.71 -6.17
N MET A 95 -8.19 -18.47 -6.77
CA MET A 95 -7.81 -17.12 -7.22
C MET A 95 -8.74 -16.56 -8.30
N ASN A 96 -9.27 -17.40 -9.19
CA ASN A 96 -10.26 -16.96 -10.18
C ASN A 96 -11.59 -16.58 -9.54
N GLU A 97 -11.98 -17.22 -8.43
CA GLU A 97 -13.16 -16.80 -7.65
C GLU A 97 -12.93 -15.44 -7.00
N LEU A 98 -11.76 -15.23 -6.37
CA LEU A 98 -11.37 -13.93 -5.82
C LEU A 98 -11.42 -12.85 -6.90
N LYS A 99 -10.84 -13.12 -8.08
CA LYS A 99 -10.89 -12.21 -9.23
C LYS A 99 -12.33 -11.82 -9.58
N LYS A 100 -13.25 -12.80 -9.67
CA LYS A 100 -14.66 -12.56 -10.00
C LYS A 100 -15.34 -11.63 -8.98
N TYR A 101 -15.07 -11.81 -7.69
CA TYR A 101 -15.64 -10.95 -6.64
C TYR A 101 -15.05 -9.55 -6.69
N ILE A 102 -13.75 -9.41 -6.97
CA ILE A 102 -13.10 -8.11 -7.18
C ILE A 102 -13.71 -7.39 -8.39
N ASP A 103 -13.81 -8.05 -9.54
CA ASP A 103 -14.35 -7.43 -10.76
C ASP A 103 -15.80 -6.94 -10.54
N LYS A 104 -16.61 -7.69 -9.79
CA LYS A 104 -18.01 -7.35 -9.48
C LYS A 104 -18.20 -6.34 -8.34
N GLY A 105 -17.21 -6.13 -7.48
CA GLY A 105 -17.39 -5.33 -6.27
C GLY A 105 -18.13 -6.06 -5.15
N ASP A 106 -18.13 -7.40 -5.16
CA ASP A 106 -18.84 -8.22 -4.18
C ASP A 106 -18.03 -8.32 -2.88
N MET A 107 -18.22 -7.34 -2.00
CA MET A 107 -17.47 -7.21 -0.75
C MET A 107 -17.71 -8.38 0.21
N GLU A 108 -18.93 -8.90 0.28
CA GLU A 108 -19.30 -9.96 1.22
C GLU A 108 -18.57 -11.26 0.89
N ASN A 109 -18.64 -11.71 -0.37
CA ASN A 109 -17.95 -12.92 -0.79
C ASN A 109 -16.43 -12.74 -0.85
N PHE A 110 -15.96 -11.54 -1.20
CA PHE A 110 -14.55 -11.17 -1.09
C PHE A 110 -14.03 -11.35 0.34
N MET A 111 -14.72 -10.76 1.32
CA MET A 111 -14.34 -10.86 2.74
C MET A 111 -14.36 -12.30 3.23
N ARG A 112 -15.41 -13.06 2.89
CA ARG A 112 -15.51 -14.48 3.26
C ARG A 112 -14.29 -15.29 2.82
N LEU A 113 -13.81 -15.09 1.58
CA LEU A 113 -12.61 -15.79 1.09
C LEU A 113 -11.35 -15.37 1.85
N VAL A 114 -11.14 -14.07 2.01
CA VAL A 114 -9.94 -13.52 2.68
C VAL A 114 -9.90 -13.91 4.16
N GLU A 115 -11.04 -13.93 4.84
CA GLU A 115 -11.15 -14.38 6.23
C GLU A 115 -10.88 -15.88 6.35
N THR A 116 -11.29 -16.68 5.38
CA THR A 116 -10.98 -18.12 5.35
C THR A 116 -9.48 -18.36 5.19
N ASN A 117 -8.82 -17.63 4.28
CA ASN A 117 -7.38 -17.77 4.04
C ASN A 117 -6.71 -16.42 3.68
N PRO A 118 -5.94 -15.81 4.58
CA PRO A 118 -5.22 -14.56 4.33
C PRO A 118 -4.24 -14.61 3.13
N ARG A 119 -3.80 -15.80 2.69
CA ARG A 119 -2.91 -15.97 1.52
C ARG A 119 -3.56 -15.61 0.18
N PHE A 120 -4.88 -15.41 0.15
CA PHE A 120 -5.55 -14.77 -0.98
C PHE A 120 -4.99 -13.37 -1.27
N LEU A 121 -4.54 -12.66 -0.24
CA LEU A 121 -4.01 -11.30 -0.38
C LEU A 121 -2.48 -11.25 -0.30
N VAL A 122 -1.83 -12.10 0.50
CA VAL A 122 -0.38 -11.98 0.73
C VAL A 122 0.34 -13.26 0.36
N ASN A 123 1.41 -13.12 -0.42
CA ASN A 123 2.35 -14.19 -0.69
C ASN A 123 3.47 -14.19 0.35
N THR A 124 3.40 -15.16 1.27
CA THR A 124 4.32 -15.28 2.41
C THR A 124 5.75 -15.65 2.01
N GLY A 125 5.98 -16.18 0.80
CA GLY A 125 7.31 -16.55 0.33
C GLY A 125 8.17 -15.38 -0.16
N GLY A 126 7.63 -14.16 -0.15
CA GLY A 126 8.39 -12.97 -0.53
C GLY A 126 7.83 -11.67 0.04
N ASP A 127 6.91 -11.74 1.01
CA ASP A 127 6.26 -10.57 1.64
C ASP A 127 5.69 -9.57 0.63
N VAL A 128 5.07 -10.10 -0.43
CA VAL A 128 4.50 -9.32 -1.54
C VAL A 128 3.01 -9.58 -1.71
N ALA A 129 2.35 -8.69 -2.45
CA ALA A 129 0.98 -8.88 -2.88
C ALA A 129 0.80 -10.19 -3.66
N SER A 130 -0.25 -10.94 -3.35
CA SER A 130 -0.60 -12.14 -4.11
C SER A 130 -0.99 -11.78 -5.55
N ILE A 131 -0.53 -12.60 -6.49
CA ILE A 131 -0.87 -12.46 -7.91
C ILE A 131 -2.21 -13.16 -8.15
N VAL A 132 -3.24 -12.38 -8.46
CA VAL A 132 -4.59 -12.88 -8.75
C VAL A 132 -4.72 -13.34 -10.21
N MET A 133 -4.05 -12.66 -11.14
CA MET A 133 -4.01 -13.04 -12.56
C MET A 133 -2.58 -13.23 -13.04
N GLU A 134 -2.15 -14.48 -13.22
CA GLU A 134 -0.77 -14.85 -13.57
C GLU A 134 -0.30 -14.28 -14.92
N GLY A 135 -1.16 -14.27 -15.95
CA GLY A 135 -0.77 -13.88 -17.31
C GLY A 135 -0.15 -12.49 -17.39
N PHE A 136 -0.82 -11.49 -16.81
CA PHE A 136 -0.34 -10.11 -16.72
C PHE A 136 0.29 -9.78 -15.36
N ARG A 137 0.37 -10.75 -14.45
CA ARG A 137 0.80 -10.58 -13.05
C ARG A 137 0.01 -9.51 -12.28
N TYR A 138 -1.30 -9.44 -12.47
CA TYR A 138 -2.12 -8.49 -11.71
C TYR A 138 -2.26 -8.94 -10.25
N ASN A 139 -1.93 -8.03 -9.34
CA ASN A 139 -2.39 -8.08 -7.95
C ASN A 139 -3.88 -7.66 -7.86
N ALA A 140 -4.47 -7.76 -6.67
CA ALA A 140 -5.87 -7.38 -6.44
C ALA A 140 -6.16 -5.91 -6.79
N LEU A 141 -5.21 -4.99 -6.56
CA LEU A 141 -5.42 -3.55 -6.81
C LEU A 141 -5.43 -3.20 -8.29
N HIS A 142 -4.68 -3.88 -9.17
CA HIS A 142 -4.80 -3.68 -10.62
C HIS A 142 -6.23 -3.98 -11.11
N LEU A 143 -6.80 -5.08 -10.63
CA LEU A 143 -8.17 -5.51 -10.97
C LEU A 143 -9.20 -4.52 -10.43
N ALA A 144 -9.11 -4.21 -9.14
CA ALA A 144 -10.01 -3.26 -8.49
C ALA A 144 -9.92 -1.85 -9.10
N ALA A 145 -8.71 -1.39 -9.45
CA ALA A 145 -8.49 -0.12 -10.12
C ALA A 145 -9.08 -0.08 -11.53
N LYS A 146 -8.96 -1.18 -12.29
CA LYS A 146 -9.60 -1.30 -13.61
C LYS A 146 -11.12 -1.26 -13.49
N ALA A 147 -11.68 -1.98 -12.53
CA ALA A 147 -13.12 -2.10 -12.30
C ALA A 147 -13.73 -0.86 -11.61
N GLY A 148 -12.92 -0.02 -10.97
CA GLY A 148 -13.38 1.16 -10.22
C GLY A 148 -13.85 0.85 -8.79
N GLN A 149 -13.41 -0.27 -8.21
CA GLN A 149 -13.90 -0.78 -6.93
C GLN A 149 -13.12 -0.20 -5.75
N ALA A 150 -13.38 1.07 -5.44
CA ALA A 150 -12.67 1.82 -4.39
C ALA A 150 -12.80 1.17 -3.01
N GLU A 151 -13.96 0.61 -2.67
CA GLU A 151 -14.17 -0.06 -1.38
C GLU A 151 -13.28 -1.29 -1.21
N ILE A 152 -13.09 -2.08 -2.28
CA ILE A 152 -12.19 -3.23 -2.26
C ILE A 152 -10.74 -2.76 -2.11
N VAL A 153 -10.34 -1.70 -2.81
CA VAL A 153 -8.99 -1.11 -2.66
C VAL A 153 -8.73 -0.70 -1.21
N ALA A 154 -9.66 0.07 -0.63
CA ALA A 154 -9.57 0.49 0.76
C ALA A 154 -9.51 -0.72 1.71
N LYS A 155 -10.34 -1.74 1.49
CA LYS A 155 -10.39 -2.92 2.35
C LYS A 155 -9.11 -3.76 2.28
N VAL A 156 -8.57 -4.00 1.08
CA VAL A 156 -7.30 -4.72 0.90
C VAL A 156 -6.18 -4.01 1.66
N LEU A 157 -6.01 -2.70 1.45
CA LEU A 157 -4.96 -1.93 2.10
C LEU A 157 -5.14 -1.85 3.62
N ASN A 158 -6.38 -1.72 4.11
CA ASN A 158 -6.68 -1.75 5.55
C ASN A 158 -6.35 -3.10 6.20
N LEU A 159 -6.65 -4.22 5.53
CA LEU A 159 -6.30 -5.55 6.02
C LEU A 159 -4.78 -5.75 6.05
N CYS A 160 -4.08 -5.33 5.00
CA CYS A 160 -2.61 -5.39 4.95
C CYS A 160 -1.96 -4.44 5.97
N ASN A 161 -2.61 -3.36 6.40
CA ASN A 161 -2.13 -2.48 7.46
C ASN A 161 -2.47 -2.99 8.87
N CYS A 162 -3.33 -4.01 9.00
CA CYS A 162 -3.77 -4.55 10.28
C CYS A 162 -2.75 -5.58 10.82
N LEU A 163 -2.07 -5.26 11.92
CA LEU A 163 -1.09 -6.16 12.54
C LEU A 163 -1.72 -7.50 12.94
N LYS A 164 -2.93 -7.50 13.51
CA LYS A 164 -3.66 -8.74 13.86
C LYS A 164 -3.89 -9.66 12.66
N PHE A 165 -4.17 -9.08 11.48
CA PHE A 165 -4.35 -9.85 10.25
C PHE A 165 -3.04 -10.50 9.80
N LEU A 166 -1.93 -9.75 9.82
CA LEU A 166 -0.61 -10.26 9.45
C LEU A 166 -0.07 -11.27 10.47
N THR A 167 -0.21 -11.00 11.76
CA THR A 167 0.14 -11.93 12.85
C THR A 167 -0.62 -13.25 12.70
N ARG A 168 -1.91 -13.20 12.36
CA ARG A 168 -2.67 -14.41 12.02
C ARG A 168 -2.09 -15.13 10.80
N LEU A 169 -1.78 -14.40 9.73
CA LEU A 169 -1.24 -14.95 8.47
C LEU A 169 0.11 -15.66 8.65
N TYR A 170 1.05 -15.04 9.36
CA TYR A 170 2.42 -15.55 9.51
C TYR A 170 2.58 -16.48 10.72
N GLY A 171 1.73 -16.32 11.75
CA GLY A 171 1.87 -17.05 13.01
C GLY A 171 3.06 -16.59 13.86
N THR A 172 3.51 -15.34 13.68
CA THR A 172 4.71 -14.76 14.32
C THR A 172 4.34 -13.61 15.28
N SER A 173 5.34 -12.91 15.84
CA SER A 173 5.12 -11.77 16.76
C SER A 173 4.69 -10.49 16.01
N GLU A 174 4.14 -9.52 16.74
CA GLU A 174 3.73 -8.23 16.16
C GLU A 174 4.92 -7.42 15.62
N GLU A 175 6.11 -7.56 16.22
CA GLU A 175 7.32 -6.87 15.78
C GLU A 175 7.83 -7.39 14.42
N ASP A 176 7.76 -8.71 14.18
CA ASP A 176 8.14 -9.31 12.90
C ASP A 176 7.21 -8.83 11.77
N VAL A 177 5.90 -8.87 11.99
CA VAL A 177 4.94 -8.45 10.94
C VAL A 177 4.94 -6.95 10.70
N LEU A 178 5.33 -6.14 11.69
CA LEU A 178 5.47 -4.69 11.53
C LEU A 178 6.50 -4.35 10.45
N GLN A 179 7.63 -5.07 10.41
CA GLN A 179 8.68 -4.88 9.40
C GLN A 179 8.20 -5.29 8.00
N ARG A 180 7.40 -6.37 7.90
CA ARG A 180 6.88 -6.89 6.62
C ARG A 180 5.77 -6.02 6.03
N ARG A 181 4.99 -5.37 6.89
CA ARG A 181 3.79 -4.59 6.52
C ARG A 181 4.05 -3.59 5.41
N ASP A 182 5.11 -2.79 5.54
CA ASP A 182 5.38 -1.69 4.62
C ASP A 182 5.81 -2.22 3.24
N PHE A 183 6.52 -3.35 3.19
CA PHE A 183 6.84 -4.05 1.93
C PHE A 183 5.59 -4.60 1.24
N ILE A 184 4.67 -5.20 1.99
CA ILE A 184 3.40 -5.72 1.45
C ILE A 184 2.55 -4.58 0.88
N ILE A 185 2.42 -3.48 1.61
CA ILE A 185 1.66 -2.30 1.17
C ILE A 185 2.32 -1.68 -0.07
N SER A 186 3.64 -1.46 -0.04
CA SER A 186 4.38 -0.94 -1.19
C SER A 186 4.25 -1.86 -2.41
N SER A 187 4.31 -3.18 -2.22
CA SER A 187 4.09 -4.16 -3.29
C SER A 187 2.70 -4.03 -3.91
N TYR A 188 1.67 -3.81 -3.09
CA TYR A 188 0.33 -3.58 -3.58
C TYR A 188 0.21 -2.30 -4.40
N LEU A 189 0.79 -1.19 -3.93
CA LEU A 189 0.68 0.14 -4.53
C LEU A 189 1.52 0.30 -5.80
N ASN A 190 2.73 -0.28 -5.83
CA ASN A 190 3.78 0.12 -6.76
C ASN A 190 4.25 -0.99 -7.71
N THR A 191 3.88 -2.26 -7.49
CA THR A 191 4.29 -3.33 -8.41
C THR A 191 3.60 -3.11 -9.76
N PRO A 192 4.36 -2.98 -10.87
CA PRO A 192 3.78 -2.81 -12.19
C PRO A 192 3.29 -4.13 -12.78
N ASP A 193 2.36 -4.06 -13.72
CA ASP A 193 1.96 -5.23 -14.49
C ASP A 193 3.06 -5.73 -15.44
N LYS A 194 2.96 -7.00 -15.86
CA LYS A 194 3.93 -7.60 -16.80
C LYS A 194 3.81 -7.04 -18.22
N GLY A 195 2.63 -6.56 -18.61
CA GLY A 195 2.33 -6.16 -19.98
C GLY A 195 2.88 -4.78 -20.33
N ASN A 196 2.26 -3.75 -19.74
CA ASN A 196 2.56 -2.34 -20.03
C ASN A 196 3.43 -1.67 -18.97
N PHE A 197 3.77 -2.39 -17.91
CA PHE A 197 4.42 -1.83 -16.72
C PHE A 197 3.53 -0.75 -16.07
N ASP A 198 2.21 -0.86 -16.24
CA ASP A 198 1.23 0.01 -15.63
C ASP A 198 1.05 -0.44 -14.16
N THR A 199 1.25 0.46 -13.20
CA THR A 199 0.94 0.23 -11.77
C THR A 199 -0.58 0.33 -11.51
N PRO A 200 -1.10 -0.08 -10.33
CA PRO A 200 -2.51 0.14 -10.00
C PRO A 200 -2.95 1.60 -10.13
N LEU A 201 -2.05 2.56 -9.84
CA LEU A 201 -2.33 3.97 -10.06
C LEU A 201 -2.52 4.30 -11.55
N HIS A 202 -1.67 3.78 -12.44
CA HIS A 202 -1.85 3.94 -13.89
C HIS A 202 -3.20 3.39 -14.36
N PHE A 203 -3.62 2.23 -13.86
CA PHE A 203 -4.95 1.70 -14.17
C PHE A 203 -6.05 2.66 -13.72
N ALA A 204 -6.02 3.10 -12.45
CA ALA A 204 -7.03 3.97 -11.89
C ALA A 204 -7.15 5.29 -12.68
N THR A 205 -6.03 5.96 -12.97
CA THR A 205 -6.04 7.25 -13.67
C THR A 205 -6.42 7.09 -15.15
N LYS A 206 -5.89 6.08 -15.84
CA LYS A 206 -6.14 5.82 -17.27
C LYS A 206 -7.61 5.57 -17.58
N PHE A 207 -8.30 4.89 -16.68
CA PHE A 207 -9.74 4.61 -16.77
C PHE A 207 -10.62 5.64 -16.05
N GLY A 208 -10.07 6.74 -15.55
CA GLY A 208 -10.82 7.82 -14.89
C GLY A 208 -11.50 7.42 -13.57
N LYS A 209 -10.97 6.41 -12.86
CA LYS A 209 -11.57 5.90 -11.62
C LYS A 209 -11.19 6.76 -10.42
N LEU A 210 -11.76 7.96 -10.35
CA LEU A 210 -11.41 8.99 -9.37
C LEU A 210 -11.44 8.49 -7.91
N ASN A 211 -12.47 7.75 -7.53
CA ASN A 211 -12.58 7.22 -6.15
C ASN A 211 -11.42 6.28 -5.80
N VAL A 212 -10.96 5.45 -6.75
CA VAL A 212 -9.79 4.60 -6.54
C VAL A 212 -8.52 5.44 -6.42
N VAL A 213 -8.36 6.46 -7.27
CA VAL A 213 -7.21 7.39 -7.19
C VAL A 213 -7.15 8.05 -5.82
N LYS A 214 -8.29 8.54 -5.31
CA LYS A 214 -8.42 9.14 -3.97
C LYS A 214 -8.06 8.14 -2.86
N GLU A 215 -8.47 6.88 -2.95
CA GLU A 215 -8.08 5.85 -1.97
C GLU A 215 -6.58 5.55 -1.99
N LEU A 216 -5.98 5.37 -3.18
CA LEU A 216 -4.54 5.10 -3.30
C LEU A 216 -3.70 6.26 -2.78
N ALA A 217 -4.09 7.50 -3.10
CA ALA A 217 -3.34 8.71 -2.75
C ALA A 217 -3.26 9.00 -1.24
N LYS A 218 -4.02 8.29 -0.39
CA LYS A 218 -3.92 8.38 1.08
C LYS A 218 -2.63 7.78 1.63
N TYR A 219 -1.98 6.90 0.88
CA TYR A 219 -0.81 6.17 1.35
C TYR A 219 0.49 6.85 0.92
N GLN A 220 1.32 7.22 1.90
CA GLN A 220 2.60 7.89 1.65
C GLN A 220 3.60 7.03 0.85
N LEU A 221 3.46 5.69 0.94
CA LEU A 221 4.28 4.73 0.20
C LEU A 221 3.97 4.67 -1.30
N LEU A 222 2.92 5.35 -1.78
CA LEU A 222 2.55 5.35 -3.19
C LEU A 222 3.57 6.15 -4.03
N ASP A 223 4.19 5.50 -5.01
CA ASP A 223 5.03 6.16 -5.99
C ASP A 223 4.17 6.74 -7.13
N LYS A 224 4.01 8.07 -7.11
CA LYS A 224 3.30 8.82 -8.15
C LYS A 224 4.15 9.08 -9.41
N THR A 225 5.46 8.83 -9.33
CA THR A 225 6.45 9.15 -10.38
C THR A 225 6.85 7.96 -11.23
N ALA A 226 6.44 6.74 -10.83
CA ALA A 226 6.63 5.52 -11.59
C ALA A 226 6.22 5.70 -13.06
N LYS A 227 7.08 5.25 -13.98
CA LYS A 227 6.84 5.31 -15.43
C LYS A 227 6.53 3.93 -15.97
N ASN A 228 5.53 3.86 -16.83
CA ASN A 228 5.18 2.63 -17.54
C ASN A 228 6.14 2.35 -18.72
N LYS A 229 5.84 1.31 -19.51
CA LYS A 229 6.63 0.89 -20.68
C LYS A 229 6.74 1.97 -21.77
N SER A 230 5.77 2.89 -21.81
CA SER A 230 5.78 4.04 -22.73
C SER A 230 6.58 5.23 -22.19
N GLY A 231 7.21 5.10 -21.01
CA GLY A 231 7.92 6.19 -20.35
C GLY A 231 7.02 7.24 -19.71
N LYS A 232 5.71 6.96 -19.58
CA LYS A 232 4.70 7.88 -19.05
C LYS A 232 4.35 7.56 -17.61
N THR A 233 4.10 8.59 -16.81
CA THR A 233 3.56 8.52 -15.46
C THR A 233 2.04 8.29 -15.47
N ALA A 234 1.48 7.92 -14.30
CA ALA A 234 0.05 7.71 -14.16
C ALA A 234 -0.78 8.96 -14.48
N LEU A 235 -0.26 10.16 -14.18
CA LEU A 235 -0.95 11.42 -14.50
C LEU A 235 -0.93 11.71 -16.01
N GLU A 236 0.18 11.41 -16.70
CA GLU A 236 0.32 11.63 -18.15
C GLU A 236 -0.58 10.71 -18.99
N VAL A 237 -0.97 9.55 -18.45
CA VAL A 237 -1.96 8.65 -19.09
C VAL A 237 -3.39 8.85 -18.57
N ALA A 238 -3.62 9.85 -17.71
CA ALA A 238 -4.92 10.05 -17.08
C ALA A 238 -6.03 10.26 -18.12
N CYS A 239 -7.15 9.57 -17.91
CA CYS A 239 -8.32 9.59 -18.78
C CYS A 239 -8.09 9.21 -20.25
N GLU A 240 -6.96 8.56 -20.62
CA GLU A 240 -6.71 8.05 -21.98
C GLU A 240 -7.80 7.06 -22.44
N ARG A 241 -8.40 6.31 -21.50
CA ARG A 241 -9.45 5.31 -21.75
C ARG A 241 -10.80 5.70 -21.15
N TYR A 242 -10.96 6.97 -20.75
CA TYR A 242 -12.19 7.51 -20.20
C TYR A 242 -12.92 8.34 -21.27
N ASN A 243 -14.20 8.00 -21.50
CA ASN A 243 -15.00 8.48 -22.63
C ASN A 243 -16.33 9.12 -22.21
N GLU A 244 -16.50 9.43 -20.93
CA GLU A 244 -17.70 10.08 -20.41
C GLU A 244 -17.61 11.61 -20.57
N ASN A 245 -18.76 12.30 -20.50
CA ASN A 245 -18.87 13.73 -20.82
C ASN A 245 -18.13 14.65 -19.83
N ASP A 246 -17.92 14.17 -18.60
CA ASP A 246 -17.25 14.83 -17.49
C ASP A 246 -15.72 14.61 -17.47
N LYS A 247 -15.14 14.07 -18.56
CA LYS A 247 -13.70 13.80 -18.69
C LYS A 247 -12.78 14.92 -18.23
N GLN A 248 -13.10 16.18 -18.54
CA GLN A 248 -12.28 17.33 -18.14
C GLN A 248 -12.31 17.56 -16.63
N GLU A 249 -13.49 17.39 -16.02
CA GLU A 249 -13.65 17.51 -14.57
C GLU A 249 -12.92 16.37 -13.85
N VAL A 250 -13.06 15.13 -14.34
CA VAL A 250 -12.35 13.96 -13.78
C VAL A 250 -10.84 14.12 -13.91
N LEU A 251 -10.35 14.61 -15.05
CA LEU A 251 -8.92 14.87 -15.26
C LEU A 251 -8.40 15.92 -14.27
N ARG A 252 -9.14 17.01 -14.08
CA ARG A 252 -8.83 18.07 -13.12
C ARG A 252 -8.79 17.54 -11.70
N GLU A 253 -9.78 16.75 -11.29
CA GLU A 253 -9.84 16.14 -9.96
C GLU A 253 -8.70 15.14 -9.71
N ILE A 254 -8.31 14.36 -10.72
CA ILE A 254 -7.14 13.47 -10.64
C ILE A 254 -5.85 14.29 -10.45
N GLN A 255 -5.69 15.37 -11.21
CA GLN A 255 -4.53 16.25 -11.08
C GLN A 255 -4.45 16.88 -9.68
N LEU A 256 -5.56 17.40 -9.16
CA LEU A 256 -5.68 17.91 -7.79
C LEU A 256 -5.35 16.84 -6.74
N THR A 257 -5.78 15.59 -6.95
CA THR A 257 -5.53 14.51 -6.00
C THR A 257 -4.05 14.10 -5.97
N LEU A 258 -3.37 14.10 -7.13
CA LEU A 258 -1.99 13.60 -7.23
C LEU A 258 -0.95 14.69 -6.99
N GLN A 259 -1.18 15.90 -7.49
CA GLN A 259 -0.23 17.02 -7.48
C GLN A 259 -0.79 18.27 -6.77
N GLY A 260 -1.89 18.12 -6.03
CA GLY A 260 -2.48 19.22 -5.28
C GLY A 260 -1.49 19.91 -4.35
N ILE A 261 -1.42 21.23 -4.46
CA ILE A 261 -0.61 22.08 -3.60
C ILE A 261 -1.53 22.70 -2.55
N TYR A 262 -1.04 22.88 -1.33
CA TYR A 262 -1.79 23.42 -0.22
C TYR A 262 -1.06 24.63 0.36
N VAL A 263 -1.85 25.62 0.81
CA VAL A 263 -1.37 26.76 1.60
C VAL A 263 -1.79 26.50 3.05
N ASN A 264 -0.83 26.17 3.89
CA ASN A 264 -1.03 25.83 5.29
C ASN A 264 -0.70 27.02 6.19
N LEU A 265 -1.61 27.33 7.10
CA LEU A 265 -1.40 28.22 8.23
C LEU A 265 -0.80 27.42 9.38
N THR A 266 0.40 27.78 9.83
CA THR A 266 1.07 27.12 10.94
C THR A 266 1.25 28.06 12.13
N ARG A 267 1.22 27.49 13.33
CA ARG A 267 1.57 28.15 14.58
C ARG A 267 2.58 27.29 15.35
N THR A 268 3.52 27.92 16.05
CA THR A 268 4.43 27.21 16.96
C THR A 268 3.81 27.10 18.35
N HIS A 269 4.21 26.09 19.11
CA HIS A 269 3.81 25.93 20.52
C HIS A 269 4.21 27.12 21.39
N GLU A 270 5.26 27.85 21.00
CA GLU A 270 5.73 29.07 21.67
C GLU A 270 4.88 30.31 21.37
N ASN A 271 3.69 30.14 20.79
CA ASN A 271 2.71 31.20 20.58
C ASN A 271 3.24 32.36 19.72
N THR A 272 4.12 32.04 18.76
CA THR A 272 4.67 33.03 17.82
C THR A 272 3.64 33.39 16.74
N ARG A 273 3.90 34.49 16.03
CA ARG A 273 3.05 34.97 14.94
C ARG A 273 2.78 33.83 13.94
N PRO A 274 1.52 33.63 13.52
CA PRO A 274 1.19 32.60 12.54
C PRO A 274 1.93 32.85 11.22
N SER A 275 2.31 31.76 10.55
CA SER A 275 3.02 31.81 9.27
C SER A 275 2.29 30.99 8.21
N LEU A 276 2.32 31.45 6.96
CA LEU A 276 1.80 30.71 5.81
C LEU A 276 2.93 29.93 5.14
N ARG A 277 2.68 28.67 4.82
CA ARG A 277 3.62 27.78 4.13
C ARG A 277 2.92 27.06 3.00
N ILE A 278 3.61 26.93 1.87
CA ILE A 278 3.13 26.18 0.70
C ILE A 278 3.74 24.78 0.76
N SER A 279 2.93 23.73 0.62
CA SER A 279 3.40 22.34 0.60
C SER A 279 2.51 21.45 -0.26
N THR A 280 3.02 20.28 -0.63
CA THR A 280 2.27 19.25 -1.40
C THR A 280 1.46 18.30 -0.51
N THR A 281 1.52 18.51 0.80
CA THR A 281 0.79 17.74 1.81
C THR A 281 0.06 18.70 2.77
N SER A 282 -1.11 18.28 3.22
CA SER A 282 -1.89 18.93 4.27
C SER A 282 -1.51 18.43 5.68
N GLN A 283 -0.47 17.60 5.80
CA GLN A 283 0.06 17.07 7.06
C GLN A 283 1.51 17.56 7.23
N ILE A 284 1.82 18.16 8.38
CA ILE A 284 3.19 18.51 8.78
C ILE A 284 3.54 17.58 9.93
N ASP A 285 4.58 16.79 9.72
CA ASP A 285 5.13 15.85 10.70
C ASP A 285 6.23 16.57 11.50
N SER A 286 5.83 17.47 12.39
CA SER A 286 6.76 18.19 13.25
C SER A 286 6.12 18.52 14.58
N ASP A 287 6.71 18.00 15.65
CA ASP A 287 6.32 18.24 17.06
C ASP A 287 6.31 19.72 17.46
N ILE A 288 6.90 20.60 16.63
CA ILE A 288 7.07 22.03 16.92
C ILE A 288 6.04 22.89 16.17
N LEU A 289 5.55 22.42 15.02
CA LEU A 289 4.76 23.20 14.07
C LEU A 289 3.38 22.57 13.88
N LYS A 290 2.37 23.23 14.43
CA LYS A 290 0.98 22.80 14.29
C LYS A 290 0.31 23.47 13.10
N ILE A 291 -0.23 22.69 12.16
CA ILE A 291 -1.13 23.23 11.14
C ILE A 291 -2.45 23.58 11.80
N CYS A 292 -2.88 24.83 11.61
CA CYS A 292 -4.14 25.35 12.14
C CYS A 292 -5.22 25.45 11.06
N ALA A 293 -4.82 25.70 9.81
CA ALA A 293 -5.71 25.72 8.67
C ALA A 293 -4.96 25.36 7.39
N SER A 294 -5.69 24.86 6.41
CA SER A 294 -5.19 24.49 5.09
C SER A 294 -6.18 24.93 4.03
N ALA A 295 -5.69 25.64 3.02
CA ALA A 295 -6.41 25.93 1.79
C ALA A 295 -5.81 25.09 0.65
N GLY A 296 -6.66 24.47 -0.15
CA GLY A 296 -6.25 23.67 -1.31
C GLY A 296 -7.19 22.50 -1.55
N PRO A 297 -6.87 21.61 -2.50
CA PRO A 297 -5.68 21.65 -3.35
C PRO A 297 -5.73 22.74 -4.44
N PHE A 298 -4.57 23.30 -4.78
CA PHE A 298 -4.31 24.16 -5.93
C PHE A 298 -3.63 23.37 -7.05
N LEU A 299 -3.90 23.74 -8.32
CA LEU A 299 -3.33 23.07 -9.51
C LEU A 299 -1.86 23.44 -9.78
N SER A 300 -1.41 24.61 -9.34
CA SER A 300 -0.06 25.11 -9.57
C SER A 300 0.48 25.86 -8.36
N TYR A 301 1.81 25.94 -8.29
CA TYR A 301 2.49 26.68 -7.23
C TYR A 301 2.16 28.17 -7.30
N ASP A 302 2.07 28.74 -8.50
CA ASP A 302 1.77 30.16 -8.70
C ASP A 302 0.41 30.55 -8.12
N LEU A 303 -0.64 29.73 -8.35
CA LEU A 303 -1.97 29.96 -7.77
C LEU A 303 -1.96 29.88 -6.24
N ALA A 304 -1.22 28.92 -5.69
CA ALA A 304 -1.04 28.80 -4.23
C ALA A 304 -0.27 30.00 -3.66
N GLU A 305 0.74 30.50 -4.37
CA GLU A 305 1.52 31.66 -3.95
C GLU A 305 0.71 32.96 -4.00
N GLU A 306 -0.06 33.18 -5.06
CA GLU A 306 -0.99 34.29 -5.16
C GLU A 306 -2.02 34.26 -4.03
N PHE A 307 -2.59 33.09 -3.73
CA PHE A 307 -3.49 32.91 -2.61
C PHE A 307 -2.81 33.22 -1.27
N ALA A 308 -1.60 32.73 -1.05
CA ALA A 308 -0.84 33.00 0.17
C ALA A 308 -0.53 34.49 0.34
N LYS A 309 -0.16 35.20 -0.73
CA LYS A 309 0.06 36.65 -0.72
C LYS A 309 -1.22 37.42 -0.37
N LYS A 310 -2.35 37.07 -0.98
CA LYS A 310 -3.67 37.66 -0.65
C LYS A 310 -4.02 37.38 0.81
N TRP A 311 -3.91 36.13 1.25
CA TRP A 311 -4.20 35.74 2.62
C TRP A 311 -3.29 36.44 3.63
N GLN A 312 -2.03 36.71 3.31
CA GLN A 312 -1.13 37.48 4.16
C GLN A 312 -1.61 38.93 4.36
N ILE A 313 -2.05 39.61 3.30
CA ILE A 313 -2.31 41.06 3.29
C ILE A 313 -3.74 41.39 3.73
N SER A 314 -4.72 40.54 3.41
CA SER A 314 -6.14 40.79 3.66
C SER A 314 -6.51 40.74 5.16
N GLY A 315 -7.58 41.44 5.53
CA GLY A 315 -8.23 41.32 6.84
C GLY A 315 -7.36 41.64 8.05
N LYS A 316 -6.44 42.61 7.95
CA LYS A 316 -5.53 43.00 9.04
C LYS A 316 -6.27 43.31 10.35
N GLU A 317 -7.38 44.04 10.28
CA GLU A 317 -8.20 44.38 11.45
C GLU A 317 -8.78 43.12 12.12
N ILE A 318 -9.34 42.20 11.33
CA ILE A 318 -9.92 40.94 11.83
C ILE A 318 -8.85 40.09 12.52
N LYS A 319 -7.66 40.01 11.92
CA LYS A 319 -6.52 39.27 12.49
C LYS A 319 -6.00 39.86 13.79
N LEU A 320 -6.15 41.17 13.99
CA LEU A 320 -5.75 41.87 15.21
C LEU A 320 -6.82 41.76 16.31
N LEU A 321 -8.10 41.77 15.93
CA LEU A 321 -9.22 41.66 16.86
C LEU A 321 -9.40 40.22 17.40
N ASP A 322 -9.19 39.22 16.56
CA ASP A 322 -9.33 37.81 16.91
C ASP A 322 -7.97 37.11 16.85
N PHE A 323 -7.28 37.04 18.00
CA PHE A 323 -5.95 36.46 18.10
C PHE A 323 -5.93 34.93 17.89
N GLU A 324 -7.05 34.25 18.13
CA GLU A 324 -7.13 32.79 18.06
C GLU A 324 -7.51 32.32 16.65
N LYS A 325 -8.53 32.96 16.05
CA LYS A 325 -9.18 32.50 14.82
C LYS A 325 -9.28 33.56 13.72
N GLY A 326 -8.73 34.75 13.93
CA GLY A 326 -8.79 35.83 12.94
C GLY A 326 -8.13 35.45 11.61
N TRP A 327 -7.01 34.73 11.64
CA TRP A 327 -6.33 34.25 10.43
C TRP A 327 -7.15 33.20 9.66
N GLU A 328 -7.71 32.22 10.37
CA GLU A 328 -8.58 31.20 9.79
C GLU A 328 -9.86 31.81 9.22
N LYS A 329 -10.47 32.77 9.93
CA LYS A 329 -11.67 33.47 9.46
C LYS A 329 -11.41 34.19 8.13
N VAL A 330 -10.29 34.91 8.03
CA VAL A 330 -9.90 35.59 6.78
C VAL A 330 -9.65 34.56 5.68
N GLY A 331 -8.87 33.52 5.95
CA GLY A 331 -8.53 32.50 4.93
C GLY A 331 -9.76 31.75 4.42
N ARG A 332 -10.69 31.39 5.31
CA ARG A 332 -11.95 30.74 4.96
C ARG A 332 -12.81 31.59 4.01
N VAL A 333 -12.92 32.89 4.30
CA VAL A 333 -13.66 33.83 3.42
C VAL A 333 -12.98 33.95 2.05
N LEU A 334 -11.65 34.04 2.02
CA LEU A 334 -10.89 34.10 0.78
C LEU A 334 -11.08 32.83 -0.07
N ALA A 335 -11.00 31.65 0.56
CA ALA A 335 -11.15 30.36 -0.12
C ALA A 335 -12.57 30.17 -0.70
N GLY A 336 -13.60 30.64 0.02
CA GLY A 336 -15.00 30.46 -0.38
C GLY A 336 -15.54 31.49 -1.37
N ASN A 337 -15.22 32.78 -1.20
CA ASN A 337 -15.90 33.87 -1.92
C ASN A 337 -15.02 34.58 -2.96
N GLU A 338 -13.69 34.59 -2.78
CA GLU A 338 -12.79 35.44 -3.59
C GLU A 338 -11.93 34.65 -4.60
N CYS A 339 -11.93 33.32 -4.52
CA CYS A 339 -11.29 32.47 -5.53
C CYS A 339 -12.28 32.14 -6.66
N GLU A 340 -11.91 32.44 -7.91
CA GLU A 340 -12.68 32.12 -9.12
C GLU A 340 -13.09 30.65 -9.20
N ASN A 341 -12.28 29.77 -8.61
CA ASN A 341 -12.60 28.38 -8.35
C ASN A 341 -12.59 28.18 -6.83
N ARG A 342 -13.76 28.12 -6.18
CA ARG A 342 -13.88 27.85 -4.73
C ARG A 342 -12.86 26.81 -4.30
N VAL A 343 -11.93 27.21 -3.44
CA VAL A 343 -10.83 26.35 -3.01
C VAL A 343 -11.28 25.59 -1.78
N GLY A 344 -10.88 24.32 -1.69
CA GLY A 344 -11.11 23.53 -0.49
C GLY A 344 -10.47 24.21 0.74
N TRP A 345 -11.15 24.12 1.87
CA TRP A 345 -10.72 24.71 3.13
C TRP A 345 -10.90 23.70 4.25
N ALA A 346 -9.93 23.61 5.16
CA ALA A 346 -10.06 22.83 6.38
C ALA A 346 -9.27 23.48 7.51
N GLU A 347 -9.78 23.42 8.75
CA GLU A 347 -9.13 24.04 9.90
C GLU A 347 -9.28 23.20 11.18
N THR A 348 -8.38 23.42 12.14
CA THR A 348 -8.43 22.74 13.43
C THR A 348 -9.41 23.45 14.36
N TRP A 349 -10.08 22.69 15.22
CA TRP A 349 -11.01 23.22 16.21
C TRP A 349 -10.71 22.65 17.59
N ARG A 350 -10.92 23.45 18.64
CA ARG A 350 -10.67 23.03 20.03
C ARG A 350 -11.38 21.74 20.43
N PHE A 351 -12.58 21.50 19.91
CA PHE A 351 -13.37 20.34 20.27
C PHE A 351 -12.85 19.03 19.65
N LEU A 352 -11.92 19.11 18.69
CA LEU A 352 -11.28 17.92 18.10
C LEU A 352 -10.29 17.26 19.08
N GLY A 353 -9.85 17.98 20.13
CA GLY A 353 -8.99 17.43 21.18
C GLY A 353 -7.59 17.06 20.67
N GLU A 354 -7.00 16.01 21.25
CA GLU A 354 -5.68 15.45 20.86
C GLU A 354 -5.65 14.88 19.43
N ASN A 355 -6.82 14.65 18.82
CA ASN A 355 -6.92 14.33 17.40
C ASN A 355 -6.78 15.63 16.61
N ASP A 356 -5.54 16.11 16.44
CA ASP A 356 -5.16 17.32 15.70
C ASP A 356 -5.42 17.18 14.18
N GLY A 357 -6.69 17.02 13.83
CA GLY A 357 -7.17 16.93 12.46
C GLY A 357 -7.66 18.28 11.94
N LEU A 358 -7.49 18.50 10.63
CA LEU A 358 -8.13 19.59 9.91
C LEU A 358 -9.52 19.15 9.46
N VAL A 359 -10.53 19.97 9.75
CA VAL A 359 -11.93 19.66 9.39
C VAL A 359 -12.58 20.86 8.72
N ASN A 360 -13.34 20.59 7.66
CA ASN A 360 -14.26 21.56 7.09
C ASN A 360 -15.66 21.35 7.65
N LEU A 361 -16.16 22.30 8.46
CA LEU A 361 -17.49 22.21 9.06
C LEU A 361 -18.63 22.40 8.07
N GLU A 362 -18.36 22.88 6.86
CA GLU A 362 -19.38 22.98 5.79
C GLU A 362 -19.66 21.63 5.13
N THR A 363 -18.79 20.64 5.33
CA THR A 363 -18.97 19.29 4.77
C THR A 363 -19.83 18.42 5.67
N GLU A 364 -20.53 17.45 5.08
CA GLU A 364 -21.32 16.45 5.82
C GLU A 364 -20.49 15.70 6.87
N ASN A 365 -19.23 15.37 6.53
CA ASN A 365 -18.31 14.75 7.48
C ASN A 365 -17.99 15.68 8.66
N GLY A 366 -17.74 16.97 8.40
CA GLY A 366 -17.49 17.95 9.46
C GLY A 366 -18.69 18.14 10.38
N LEU A 367 -19.89 18.23 9.81
CA LEU A 367 -21.14 18.31 10.58
C LEU A 367 -21.35 17.07 11.45
N ARG A 368 -21.09 15.87 10.91
CA ARG A 368 -21.17 14.61 11.66
C ARG A 368 -20.20 14.59 12.84
N ILE A 369 -18.97 15.06 12.67
CA ILE A 369 -17.98 15.14 13.77
C ILE A 369 -18.49 16.08 14.88
N VAL A 370 -19.06 17.23 14.50
CA VAL A 370 -19.65 18.16 15.47
C VAL A 370 -20.83 17.52 16.20
N GLU A 371 -21.72 16.85 15.48
CA GLU A 371 -22.88 16.17 16.07
C GLU A 371 -22.47 15.07 17.05
N GLU A 372 -21.44 14.30 16.72
CA GLU A 372 -20.88 13.28 17.61
C GLU A 372 -20.30 13.92 18.89
N PHE A 373 -19.54 15.01 18.75
CA PHE A 373 -19.01 15.76 19.88
C PHE A 373 -20.12 16.29 20.80
N LEU A 374 -21.16 16.91 20.21
CA LEU A 374 -22.30 17.43 20.95
C LEU A 374 -23.08 16.31 21.66
N SER A 375 -23.25 15.16 21.00
CA SER A 375 -23.91 13.98 21.58
C SER A 375 -23.16 13.40 22.77
N LYS A 376 -21.82 13.32 22.69
CA LYS A 376 -20.96 12.93 23.82
C LYS A 376 -21.09 13.90 24.98
N ARG A 377 -21.00 15.22 24.70
CA ARG A 377 -21.10 16.26 25.73
C ARG A 377 -22.47 16.29 26.41
N LYS A 378 -23.56 16.08 25.66
CA LYS A 378 -24.92 15.94 26.22
C LYS A 378 -25.03 14.76 27.18
N THR A 379 -24.40 13.64 26.85
CA THR A 379 -24.40 12.43 27.70
C THR A 379 -23.63 12.67 29.00
N LEU A 380 -22.46 13.30 28.93
CA LEU A 380 -21.66 13.69 30.10
C LEU A 380 -22.43 14.63 31.04
N LEU A 381 -23.09 15.67 30.49
CA LEU A 381 -23.90 16.59 31.29
C LEU A 381 -25.06 15.88 32.01
N ARG A 382 -25.69 14.89 31.36
CA ARG A 382 -26.73 14.07 31.99
C ARG A 382 -26.20 13.18 33.11
N GLN A 383 -24.97 12.68 33.00
CA GLN A 383 -24.33 11.90 34.06
C GLN A 383 -23.98 12.79 35.25
N VAL A 384 -23.37 13.94 35.03
CA VAL A 384 -23.05 14.90 36.11
C VAL A 384 -24.30 15.31 36.89
N ASN A 385 -25.40 15.61 36.18
CA ASN A 385 -26.67 15.98 36.81
C ASN A 385 -27.36 14.83 37.57
N LYS A 386 -26.98 13.56 37.31
CA LYS A 386 -27.44 12.40 38.08
C LYS A 386 -26.64 12.16 39.37
N PHE A 387 -25.40 12.65 39.46
CA PHE A 387 -24.57 12.56 40.67
C PHE A 387 -24.79 13.74 41.63
N GLN A 388 -25.49 14.79 41.19
CA GLN A 388 -25.83 15.97 42.00
C GLN A 388 -27.26 15.92 42.58
N LYS A 389 -28.01 14.84 42.30
CA LYS A 389 -29.28 14.50 42.95
C LYS A 389 -29.06 13.25 43.78
#